data_AF-A0A8M1M709-F1
#
_entry.id   AF-A0A8M1M709-F1
#
_cell.length_a   1.000
_cell.length_b   1.000
_cell.length_c   1.000
_cell.angle_alpha   90.00
_cell.angle_beta   90.00
_cell.angle_gamma   90.00
#
_symmetry.space_group_name_H-M   'P 1'
#
loop_
_entity.id
_entity.type
_entity.pdbx_description
1 polymer ?
#
loop_
_entity_poly.entity_id
_entity_poly.type
_entity_poly.pdbx_seq_one_letter_code
_entity_poly.pdbx_strand_id
1 'polypeptide(L)'
;SCWRRPPGGLRRTVVLGPSRRNHEKFLPPDAFIHVNDFQSPEELAQSLLPLDKDHALYLGYFRSRETLRPGSFRRALMFCKACWRLQQESPYQTVPSTASWFT
;
A
#
# COMPACT_ATOMS: atom_id res chain seq x y z
N SER A 1 3.16 17.63 -7.85
CA SER A 1 1.89 17.00 -8.28
C SER A 1 1.63 15.77 -7.41
N CYS A 2 0.70 15.87 -6.47
CA CYS A 2 0.30 14.75 -5.62
C CYS A 2 -0.75 13.95 -6.42
N TRP A 3 -0.44 12.73 -6.80
CA TRP A 3 -1.39 11.87 -7.51
C TRP A 3 -2.63 11.66 -6.63
N ARG A 4 -3.78 12.19 -7.05
CA ARG A 4 -5.04 11.87 -6.41
C ARG A 4 -5.39 10.43 -6.76
N ARG A 5 -5.53 9.60 -5.73
CA ARG A 5 -6.11 8.26 -5.87
C ARG A 5 -7.61 8.42 -6.18
N PRO A 6 -8.15 7.74 -7.21
CA PRO A 6 -9.57 7.80 -7.50
C PRO A 6 -10.41 7.26 -6.33
N PRO A 7 -11.65 7.76 -6.12
CA PRO A 7 -12.56 7.24 -5.12
C PRO A 7 -13.09 5.89 -5.60
N GLY A 8 -12.66 4.82 -4.92
CA GLY A 8 -13.05 3.45 -5.23
C GLY A 8 -11.98 2.48 -4.74
N GLY A 9 -12.34 1.68 -3.74
CA GLY A 9 -11.82 0.36 -3.35
C GLY A 9 -10.35 0.02 -3.59
N LEU A 10 -9.67 -0.42 -2.53
CA LEU A 10 -8.41 -1.13 -2.69
C LEU A 10 -8.68 -2.48 -3.39
N ARG A 11 -8.02 -2.67 -4.53
CA ARG A 11 -8.10 -3.87 -5.36
C ARG A 11 -7.58 -5.09 -4.58
N ARG A 12 -8.37 -6.18 -4.46
CA ARG A 12 -7.80 -7.47 -4.03
C ARG A 12 -6.68 -7.83 -5.00
N THR A 13 -5.46 -7.93 -4.47
CA THR A 13 -4.26 -8.20 -5.27
C THR A 13 -4.02 -9.68 -5.37
N VAL A 14 -3.67 -10.17 -6.56
CA VAL A 14 -3.07 -11.51 -6.71
C VAL A 14 -1.62 -11.42 -6.27
N VAL A 15 -1.20 -12.26 -5.32
CA VAL A 15 0.15 -12.23 -4.74
C VAL A 15 0.86 -13.57 -4.95
N LEU A 16 2.15 -13.48 -5.21
CA LEU A 16 3.07 -14.60 -5.36
C LEU A 16 4.22 -14.42 -4.37
N GLY A 17 4.71 -15.52 -3.79
CA GLY A 17 5.91 -15.51 -2.96
C GLY A 17 5.71 -16.18 -1.59
N PRO A 18 6.00 -15.51 -0.45
CA PRO A 18 5.89 -16.09 0.88
C PRO A 18 4.52 -16.73 1.12
N SER A 19 4.47 -17.77 1.96
CA SER A 19 3.21 -18.48 2.22
C SER A 19 2.07 -17.53 2.61
N ARG A 20 0.84 -17.92 2.26
CA ARG A 20 -0.40 -17.22 2.64
C ARG A 20 -0.41 -16.77 4.11
N ARG A 21 0.00 -17.66 5.02
CA ARG A 21 0.12 -17.39 6.46
C ARG A 21 1.04 -16.21 6.79
N ASN A 22 2.10 -15.98 6.02
CA ASN A 22 2.99 -14.83 6.21
C ASN A 22 2.31 -13.53 5.81
N HIS A 23 1.49 -13.52 4.77
CA HIS A 23 0.71 -12.35 4.38
C HIS A 23 -0.41 -12.05 5.38
N GLU A 24 -1.07 -13.08 5.91
CA GLU A 24 -2.15 -12.96 6.91
C GLU A 24 -1.69 -12.35 8.25
N LYS A 25 -0.37 -12.33 8.54
CA LYS A 25 0.19 -11.60 9.70
C LYS A 25 -0.02 -10.09 9.59
N PHE A 26 -0.16 -9.56 8.38
CA PHE A 26 -0.17 -8.12 8.09
C PHE A 26 -1.42 -7.67 7.34
N LEU A 27 -2.09 -8.57 6.64
CA LEU A 27 -3.24 -8.31 5.80
C LEU A 27 -4.41 -9.20 6.21
N PRO A 28 -5.66 -8.70 6.18
CA PRO A 28 -6.84 -9.55 6.30
C PRO A 28 -6.84 -10.68 5.26
N PRO A 29 -7.34 -11.88 5.57
CA PRO A 29 -7.36 -13.02 4.64
C PRO A 29 -8.12 -12.76 3.33
N ASP A 30 -9.07 -11.83 3.34
CA ASP A 30 -9.89 -11.44 2.19
C ASP A 30 -9.28 -10.29 1.38
N ALA A 31 -8.12 -9.77 1.78
CA ALA A 31 -7.44 -8.67 1.10
C ALA A 31 -6.70 -9.08 -0.18
N PHE A 32 -6.38 -10.36 -0.35
CA PHE A 32 -5.56 -10.85 -1.45
C PHE A 32 -5.96 -12.27 -1.86
N ILE A 33 -5.55 -12.64 -3.06
CA ILE A 33 -5.61 -14.02 -3.56
C ILE A 33 -4.18 -14.53 -3.64
N HIS A 34 -3.89 -15.64 -2.96
CA HIS A 34 -2.58 -16.27 -3.05
C HIS A 34 -2.59 -17.26 -4.22
N VAL A 35 -1.57 -17.23 -5.08
CA VAL A 35 -1.52 -18.12 -6.26
C VAL A 35 -1.60 -19.60 -5.87
N ASN A 36 -0.97 -19.98 -4.75
CA ASN A 36 -0.99 -21.37 -4.25
C ASN A 36 -2.33 -21.79 -3.60
N ASP A 37 -3.35 -20.92 -3.57
CA ASP A 37 -4.70 -21.32 -3.17
C ASP A 37 -5.38 -22.15 -4.28
N PHE A 38 -4.81 -22.15 -5.48
CA PHE A 38 -5.26 -22.90 -6.65
C PHE A 38 -4.26 -24.00 -6.98
N GLN A 39 -4.75 -25.10 -7.54
CA GLN A 39 -3.91 -26.22 -7.96
C GLN A 39 -3.10 -25.89 -9.21
N SER A 40 -3.58 -24.93 -10.01
CA SER A 40 -2.85 -24.47 -11.20
C SER A 40 -3.16 -23.01 -11.58
N PRO A 41 -2.29 -22.37 -12.39
CA PRO A 41 -2.56 -21.04 -12.95
C PRO A 41 -3.83 -20.98 -13.80
N GLU A 42 -4.19 -22.09 -14.47
CA GLU A 42 -5.41 -22.19 -15.28
C GLU A 42 -6.66 -22.14 -14.40
N GLU A 43 -6.66 -22.81 -13.25
CA GLU A 43 -7.76 -22.76 -12.30
C GLU A 43 -7.95 -21.35 -11.73
N LEU A 44 -6.83 -20.67 -11.40
CA LEU A 44 -6.86 -19.26 -11.01
C LEU A 44 -7.48 -18.41 -12.13
N ALA A 45 -7.05 -18.58 -13.38
CA ALA A 45 -7.61 -17.84 -14.51
C ALA A 45 -9.11 -18.10 -14.67
N GLN A 46 -9.55 -19.36 -14.56
CA GLN A 46 -10.96 -19.74 -14.61
C GLN A 46 -11.79 -19.08 -13.51
N SER A 47 -11.24 -18.96 -12.30
CA SER A 47 -11.92 -18.26 -11.19
C SER A 47 -12.09 -16.75 -11.44
N LEU A 48 -11.21 -16.14 -12.23
CA LEU A 48 -11.20 -14.71 -12.53
C LEU A 48 -11.99 -14.36 -13.81
N LEU A 49 -12.18 -15.30 -14.73
CA LEU A 49 -12.91 -15.10 -15.99
C LEU A 49 -14.34 -14.54 -15.81
N PRO A 50 -15.15 -14.96 -14.82
CA PRO A 50 -16.48 -14.39 -14.60
C PRO A 50 -16.44 -12.90 -14.24
N LEU A 51 -15.37 -12.45 -13.57
CA LEU A 51 -15.18 -11.04 -13.21
C LEU A 51 -14.96 -10.16 -14.44
N ASP A 52 -14.36 -10.70 -15.50
CA ASP A 52 -14.14 -9.95 -16.74
C ASP A 52 -15.45 -9.72 -17.51
N LYS A 53 -16.40 -10.65 -17.39
CA LYS A 53 -17.65 -10.67 -18.15
C LYS A 53 -18.79 -9.88 -17.50
N ASP A 54 -18.77 -9.72 -16.19
CA ASP A 54 -19.83 -9.05 -15.43
C ASP A 54 -19.26 -7.85 -14.67
N HIS A 55 -19.65 -6.66 -15.11
CA HIS A 55 -19.19 -5.41 -14.53
C HIS A 55 -19.62 -5.21 -13.07
N ALA A 56 -20.79 -5.73 -12.67
CA ALA A 56 -21.25 -5.64 -11.28
C ALA A 56 -20.44 -6.58 -10.37
N LEU A 57 -20.14 -7.80 -10.83
CA LEU A 57 -19.24 -8.72 -10.14
C LEU A 57 -17.80 -8.19 -10.09
N TYR A 58 -17.31 -7.61 -11.18
CA TYR A 58 -16.02 -6.93 -11.24
C TYR A 58 -15.92 -5.85 -10.15
N LEU A 59 -16.89 -4.95 -10.09
CA LEU A 59 -16.93 -3.89 -9.09
C LEU A 59 -17.07 -4.45 -7.66
N GLY A 60 -17.89 -5.50 -7.48
CA GLY A 60 -18.07 -6.21 -6.21
C GLY A 60 -16.76 -6.84 -5.70
N TYR A 61 -15.95 -7.39 -6.62
CA TYR A 61 -14.66 -7.99 -6.30
C TYR A 61 -13.66 -6.98 -5.72
N PHE A 62 -13.71 -5.72 -6.18
CA PHE A 62 -12.90 -4.62 -5.62
C PHE A 62 -13.58 -3.86 -4.49
N ARG A 63 -14.79 -4.27 -4.07
CA ARG A 63 -15.57 -3.59 -3.03
C ARG A 63 -15.14 -3.94 -1.60
N SER A 64 -13.88 -4.32 -1.39
CA SER A 64 -13.32 -4.43 -0.05
C SER A 64 -12.47 -3.19 0.26
N ARG A 65 -12.61 -2.70 1.50
CA ARG A 65 -11.90 -1.57 2.13
C ARG A 65 -12.57 -0.18 2.11
N GLU A 66 -13.84 -0.10 2.47
CA GLU A 66 -14.38 1.12 3.11
C GLU A 66 -13.90 1.27 4.57
N THR A 67 -13.49 0.18 5.21
CA THR A 67 -13.13 0.13 6.64
C THR A 67 -11.65 0.34 6.95
N LEU A 68 -10.75 0.17 5.96
CA LEU A 68 -9.32 0.43 6.14
C LEU A 68 -9.04 1.91 5.93
N ARG A 69 -9.50 2.72 6.89
CA ARG A 69 -8.97 4.07 7.10
C ARG A 69 -7.48 3.90 7.42
N PRO A 70 -6.54 4.38 6.58
CA PRO A 70 -5.16 4.47 7.04
C PRO A 70 -5.18 5.32 8.29
N GLY A 71 -4.77 4.76 9.44
CA GLY A 71 -4.73 5.48 10.71
C GLY A 71 -3.97 6.79 10.52
N SER A 72 -4.70 7.90 10.43
CA SER A 72 -4.19 9.18 9.94
C SER A 72 -3.49 10.00 11.03
N PHE A 73 -3.16 9.41 12.17
CA PHE A 73 -2.97 10.22 13.38
C PHE A 73 -1.59 10.17 14.05
N ARG A 74 -0.57 9.51 13.48
CA ARG A 74 0.80 9.56 14.06
C ARG A 74 1.84 10.23 13.17
N ARG A 75 1.84 9.98 11.87
CA ARG A 75 2.85 10.55 10.96
C ARG A 75 2.75 12.06 10.83
N ALA A 76 1.55 12.62 10.66
CA ALA A 76 1.34 14.06 10.58
C ALA A 76 1.83 14.80 11.84
N LEU A 77 1.59 14.23 13.02
CA LEU A 77 2.08 14.75 14.31
C LEU A 77 3.61 14.69 14.45
N MET A 78 4.24 13.62 13.96
CA MET A 78 5.70 13.47 14.00
C MET A 78 6.41 14.51 13.12
N PHE A 79 5.94 14.72 11.89
CA PHE A 79 6.50 15.73 11.00
C PHE A 79 6.28 17.15 11.54
N CYS A 80 5.13 17.41 12.17
CA CYS A 80 4.87 18.72 12.79
C CYS A 80 5.88 19.05 13.90
N LYS A 81 6.27 18.09 14.74
CA LYS A 81 7.31 18.30 15.78
C LYS A 81 8.69 18.53 15.18
N ALA A 82 9.05 17.79 14.12
CA ALA A 82 10.32 18.00 13.41
C ALA A 82 10.38 19.39 12.75
N CYS A 83 9.31 19.81 12.08
CA CYS A 83 9.20 21.14 11.48
C CYS A 83 9.30 22.25 12.55
N TRP A 84 8.59 22.11 13.67
CA TRP A 84 8.65 23.07 14.78
C TRP A 84 10.05 23.19 15.38
N ARG A 85 10.80 22.08 15.45
CA ARG A 85 12.17 22.07 15.95
C ARG A 85 13.15 22.73 14.99
N LEU A 86 13.04 22.43 13.68
CA LEU A 86 13.85 23.07 12.63
C LEU A 86 13.59 24.57 12.53
N GLN A 87 12.38 25.02 12.86
CA GLN A 87 12.03 26.44 12.83
C GLN A 87 12.57 27.22 14.04
N GLN A 88 12.86 26.55 15.17
CA GLN A 88 13.48 27.18 16.35
C GLN A 88 15.00 27.07 16.35
N GLU A 89 15.55 26.00 15.78
CA GLU A 89 17.00 25.77 15.73
C GLU A 89 17.52 25.91 14.31
N SER A 90 17.97 27.13 14.01
CA SER A 90 19.22 27.43 13.32
C SER A 90 19.05 28.32 12.08
N PRO A 91 19.86 29.38 11.95
CA PRO A 91 20.20 29.90 10.64
C PRO A 91 20.90 28.81 9.82
N TYR A 92 20.67 28.82 8.51
CA TYR A 92 21.16 27.80 7.57
C TYR A 92 22.69 27.67 7.66
N GLN A 93 23.20 26.50 8.03
CA GLN A 93 24.64 26.23 7.96
C GLN A 93 24.99 25.69 6.58
N THR A 94 25.85 26.40 5.87
CA THR A 94 26.34 25.98 4.56
C THR A 94 27.64 25.21 4.76
N VAL A 95 27.66 23.94 4.38
CA VAL A 95 28.91 23.17 4.33
C VAL A 95 29.64 23.58 3.04
N PRO A 96 30.87 24.11 3.12
CA PRO A 96 31.57 24.67 1.95
C PRO A 96 31.87 23.63 0.86
N SER A 97 31.99 22.35 1.23
CA SER A 97 32.22 21.25 0.31
C SER A 97 31.75 19.94 0.93
N THR A 98 30.97 19.16 0.18
CA THR A 98 30.56 17.81 0.58
C THR A 98 31.72 16.80 0.50
N ALA A 99 32.80 17.15 -0.20
CA ALA A 99 33.98 16.28 -0.34
C ALA A 99 34.76 16.10 0.96
N SER A 100 34.65 17.04 1.91
CA SER A 100 35.34 16.98 3.21
C SER A 100 34.81 15.88 4.15
N TRP A 101 33.76 15.15 3.78
CA TRP A 101 33.23 14.04 4.56
C TRP A 101 33.91 12.70 4.23
N PHE A 102 34.69 12.64 3.14
CA PHE A 102 35.33 11.42 2.65
C PHE A 102 36.85 11.41 2.86
N THR A 103 37.39 12.42 3.52
CA THR A 103 38.80 12.56 3.94
C THR A 103 38.85 12.67 5.45
#